data_AF-A0A930UBF8-F1
#
_entry.id   AF-A0A930UBF8-F1
#
_cell.length_a   1.000
_cell.length_b   1.000
_cell.length_c   1.000
_cell.angle_alpha   90.00
_cell.angle_beta   90.00
_cell.angle_gamma   90.00
#
_symmetry.space_group_name_H-M   'P 1'
#
loop_
_entity.id
_entity.type
_entity.pdbx_description
1 polymer ?
#
loop_
_entity_poly.entity_id
_entity_poly.type
_entity_poly.pdbx_seq_one_letter_code
_entity_poly.pdbx_strand_id
1 'polypeptide(L)'
;MEKSFRPNPNSFKNTFCVFREEKKEAVAKLLLQYESKSGSCYYYTEKGMYRLSNHWGRLANSKWRLEPLEPESPSKTKLGFANWNDFFPDNAIEKLYYIQANYNQNAVNYQHKNNPDYDKKAILRTSFETAKRIKQIRNLLNLTSWAKHFDYEDLAVLRQKIINELIFTNKTLEEIKREL
;
A
#
# COMPACT_ATOMS: atom_id res chain seq x y z
N MET A 1 -1.06 37.74 -3.75
CA MET A 1 -1.94 36.60 -3.40
C MET A 1 -1.44 35.39 -4.17
N GLU A 2 -0.79 34.44 -3.51
CA GLU A 2 -0.42 33.17 -4.15
C GLU A 2 -1.70 32.52 -4.66
N LYS A 3 -1.73 32.22 -5.97
CA LYS A 3 -2.85 31.48 -6.57
C LYS A 3 -2.93 30.15 -5.85
N SER A 4 -3.99 29.93 -5.07
CA SER A 4 -4.19 28.65 -4.42
C SER A 4 -4.34 27.57 -5.49
N PHE A 5 -3.34 26.70 -5.60
CA PHE A 5 -3.43 25.54 -6.47
C PHE A 5 -4.55 24.64 -5.95
N ARG A 6 -5.58 24.42 -6.76
CA ARG A 6 -6.68 23.50 -6.45
C ARG A 6 -6.86 22.52 -7.60
N PRO A 7 -6.54 21.23 -7.40
CA PRO A 7 -6.75 20.22 -8.43
C PRO A 7 -8.24 20.02 -8.69
N ASN A 8 -8.58 19.53 -9.89
CA ASN A 8 -9.96 19.19 -10.23
C ASN A 8 -10.46 18.08 -9.27
N PRO A 9 -11.65 18.20 -8.67
CA PRO A 9 -12.19 17.17 -7.77
C PRO A 9 -12.24 15.75 -8.38
N ASN A 10 -12.32 15.64 -9.70
CA ASN A 10 -12.31 14.36 -10.40
C ASN A 10 -10.91 13.74 -10.56
N SER A 11 -9.83 14.51 -10.40
CA SER A 11 -8.44 14.03 -10.53
C SER A 11 -8.08 12.94 -9.52
N PHE A 12 -8.89 12.76 -8.49
CA PHE A 12 -8.65 11.81 -7.40
C PHE A 12 -9.53 10.58 -7.42
N LYS A 13 -10.52 10.53 -8.32
CA LYS A 13 -11.42 9.38 -8.43
C LYS A 13 -10.70 8.22 -9.08
N ASN A 14 -10.91 7.02 -8.54
CA ASN A 14 -10.33 5.79 -9.09
C ASN A 14 -8.81 5.92 -9.20
N THR A 15 -8.15 6.28 -8.09
CA THR A 15 -6.68 6.36 -8.04
C THR A 15 -6.12 5.48 -6.93
N PHE A 16 -4.94 4.93 -7.18
CA PHE A 16 -4.08 4.36 -6.15
C PHE A 16 -2.96 5.34 -5.83
N CYS A 17 -2.65 5.52 -4.55
CA CYS A 17 -1.54 6.35 -4.11
C CYS A 17 -1.01 5.85 -2.74
N VAL A 18 0.29 5.96 -2.54
CA VAL A 18 0.93 5.72 -1.24
C VAL A 18 1.46 7.05 -0.73
N PHE A 19 0.90 7.50 0.38
CA PHE A 19 1.37 8.68 1.09
C PHE A 19 2.48 8.27 2.05
N ARG A 20 3.48 9.13 2.22
CA ARG A 20 4.48 9.00 3.28
C ARG A 20 4.06 9.86 4.45
N GLU A 21 4.08 9.30 5.66
CA GLU A 21 3.76 10.04 6.88
C GLU A 21 4.79 11.15 7.10
N GLU A 22 4.28 12.33 7.46
CA GLU A 22 5.05 13.55 7.70
C GLU A 22 4.69 14.15 9.06
N LYS A 23 5.59 14.98 9.60
CA LYS A 23 5.30 15.68 10.85
C LYS A 23 4.28 16.81 10.62
N LYS A 24 3.39 17.03 11.59
CA LYS A 24 2.27 18.00 11.47
C LYS A 24 2.73 19.44 11.21
N GLU A 25 3.95 19.77 11.63
CA GLU A 25 4.57 21.08 11.41
C GLU A 25 4.74 21.40 9.91
N ALA A 26 4.78 20.38 9.03
CA ALA A 26 4.90 20.56 7.58
C ALA A 26 3.74 21.37 6.97
N VAL A 27 2.57 21.39 7.60
CA VAL A 27 1.40 22.16 7.15
C VAL A 27 1.14 23.43 7.97
N ALA A 28 1.99 23.76 8.97
CA ALA A 28 1.75 24.87 9.88
C ALA A 28 1.64 26.24 9.19
N LYS A 29 2.29 26.39 8.03
CA LYS A 29 2.25 27.61 7.19
C LYS A 29 1.37 27.46 5.95
N LEU A 30 0.70 26.33 5.78
CA LEU A 30 -0.16 26.08 4.62
C LEU A 30 -1.61 26.43 4.95
N LEU A 31 -2.29 27.07 3.99
CA LEU A 31 -3.71 27.32 4.08
C LEU A 31 -4.48 26.01 3.90
N LEU A 32 -5.43 25.69 4.78
CA LEU A 32 -6.36 24.59 4.56
C LEU A 32 -7.23 24.88 3.33
N GLN A 33 -7.15 24.05 2.28
CA GLN A 33 -7.92 24.26 1.04
C GLN A 33 -9.19 23.43 0.94
N TYR A 34 -9.25 22.28 1.62
CA TYR A 34 -10.45 21.46 1.64
C TYR A 34 -10.54 20.63 2.91
N GLU A 35 -11.76 20.55 3.46
CA GLU A 35 -12.12 19.64 4.53
C GLU A 35 -13.29 18.77 4.05
N SER A 36 -13.13 17.46 4.17
CA SER A 36 -14.20 16.50 3.85
C SER A 36 -15.25 16.47 4.96
N LYS A 37 -16.46 16.01 4.63
CA LYS A 37 -17.55 15.82 5.61
C LYS A 37 -17.18 14.91 6.80
N SER A 38 -16.20 14.03 6.62
CA SER A 38 -15.68 13.13 7.66
C SER A 38 -14.46 13.68 8.41
N GLY A 39 -14.12 14.96 8.23
CA GLY A 39 -13.06 15.64 8.98
C GLY A 39 -11.63 15.40 8.48
N SER A 40 -11.44 14.75 7.31
CA SER A 40 -10.10 14.75 6.68
C SER A 40 -9.80 16.11 6.05
N CYS A 41 -8.61 16.65 6.35
CA CYS A 41 -8.14 17.95 5.87
C CYS A 41 -7.10 17.79 4.77
N TYR A 42 -7.12 18.68 3.79
CA TYR A 42 -6.29 18.60 2.59
C TYR A 42 -5.59 19.93 2.33
N TYR A 43 -4.27 19.84 2.14
CA TYR A 43 -3.40 20.95 1.83
C TYR A 43 -2.73 20.69 0.48
N TYR A 44 -3.01 21.54 -0.51
CA TYR A 44 -2.49 21.40 -1.86
C TYR A 44 -1.28 22.31 -2.06
N THR A 45 -0.27 21.78 -2.74
CA THR A 45 0.95 22.50 -3.12
C THR A 45 1.22 22.25 -4.59
N GLU A 46 2.18 22.97 -5.17
CA GLU A 46 2.61 22.72 -6.55
C GLU A 46 3.22 21.33 -6.74
N LYS A 47 3.86 20.76 -5.70
CA LYS A 47 4.52 19.45 -5.76
C LYS A 47 3.56 18.28 -5.55
N GLY A 48 2.55 18.48 -4.70
CA GLY A 48 1.70 17.40 -4.23
C GLY A 48 0.66 17.84 -3.21
N MET A 49 0.10 16.85 -2.52
CA MET A 49 -0.95 17.03 -1.53
C MET A 49 -0.51 16.48 -0.18
N TYR A 50 -0.77 17.26 0.87
CA TYR A 50 -0.87 16.75 2.21
C TYR A 50 -2.33 16.39 2.54
N ARG A 51 -2.50 15.27 3.22
CA ARG A 51 -3.78 14.84 3.78
C ARG A 51 -3.60 14.54 5.25
N LEU A 52 -4.35 15.23 6.10
CA LEU A 52 -4.44 14.96 7.53
C LEU A 52 -5.70 14.12 7.76
N SER A 53 -5.53 12.89 8.23
CA SER A 53 -6.65 11.97 8.44
C SER A 53 -6.36 10.92 9.51
N ASN A 54 -7.42 10.46 10.16
CA ASN A 54 -7.41 9.32 11.06
C ASN A 54 -7.78 7.99 10.37
N HIS A 55 -8.07 8.02 9.07
CA HIS A 55 -8.41 6.85 8.27
C HIS A 55 -7.65 6.83 6.93
N TRP A 56 -6.93 5.72 6.70
CA TRP A 56 -6.13 5.46 5.50
C TRP A 56 -6.48 4.09 4.92
N GLY A 57 -6.26 3.89 3.63
CA GLY A 57 -6.66 2.71 2.88
C GLY A 57 -7.68 3.07 1.80
N ARG A 58 -8.90 2.54 1.89
CA ARG A 58 -9.94 2.81 0.89
C ARG A 58 -10.63 4.15 1.17
N LEU A 59 -10.62 5.05 0.18
CA LEU A 59 -11.31 6.33 0.20
C LEU A 59 -12.28 6.39 -0.99
N ALA A 60 -13.58 6.18 -0.73
CA ALA A 60 -14.60 6.03 -1.78
C ALA A 60 -14.15 5.00 -2.83
N ASN A 61 -13.89 5.44 -4.07
CA ASN A 61 -13.45 4.56 -5.17
C ASN A 61 -11.92 4.52 -5.35
N SER A 62 -11.17 5.16 -4.46
CA SER A 62 -9.71 5.26 -4.50
C SER A 62 -9.06 4.47 -3.37
N LYS A 63 -7.77 4.14 -3.54
CA LYS A 63 -6.98 3.34 -2.61
C LYS A 63 -5.73 4.14 -2.21
N TRP A 64 -5.83 4.87 -1.10
CA TRP A 64 -4.78 5.76 -0.59
C TRP A 64 -4.22 5.23 0.73
N ARG A 65 -3.07 4.56 0.67
CA ARG A 65 -2.41 4.01 1.85
C ARG A 65 -1.46 5.03 2.46
N LEU A 66 -1.12 4.85 3.73
CA LEU A 66 -0.06 5.59 4.40
C LEU A 66 1.09 4.63 4.73
N GLU A 67 2.29 5.02 4.39
CA GLU A 67 3.53 4.48 4.95
C GLU A 67 3.86 5.29 6.20
N PRO A 68 3.87 4.65 7.39
CA PRO A 68 4.08 5.35 8.64
C PRO A 68 5.52 5.84 8.77
N LEU A 69 5.73 6.77 9.70
CA LEU A 69 7.07 7.10 10.16
C LEU A 69 7.71 5.89 10.84
N GLU A 70 9.03 5.85 10.86
CA GLU A 70 9.81 4.87 11.61
C GLU A 70 10.69 5.63 12.61
N PRO A 71 10.41 5.57 13.93
CA PRO A 71 9.33 4.82 14.57
C PRO A 71 7.94 5.42 14.31
N GLU A 72 6.91 4.57 14.40
CA GLU A 72 5.53 4.97 14.17
C GLU A 72 5.06 6.06 15.14
N SER A 73 4.36 7.07 14.61
CA SER A 73 3.79 8.12 15.45
C SER A 73 2.63 7.58 16.31
N PRO A 74 2.51 7.99 17.59
CA PRO A 74 1.45 7.49 18.47
C PRO A 74 0.07 8.08 18.12
N SER A 75 0.00 9.07 17.22
CA SER A 75 -1.25 9.75 16.90
C SER A 75 -2.08 8.91 15.93
N LYS A 76 -3.37 8.72 16.24
CA LYS A 76 -4.33 8.15 15.29
C LYS A 76 -4.53 9.05 14.06
N THR A 77 -4.42 10.37 14.25
CA THR A 77 -4.56 11.35 13.16
C THR A 77 -3.19 11.69 12.61
N LYS A 78 -2.93 11.19 11.40
CA LYS A 78 -1.63 11.24 10.74
C LYS A 78 -1.69 12.18 9.55
N LEU A 79 -0.58 12.89 9.33
CA LEU A 79 -0.38 13.70 8.14
C LEU A 79 0.40 12.85 7.13
N GLY A 80 -0.11 12.71 5.92
CA GLY A 80 0.63 12.08 4.82
C GLY A 80 0.86 13.06 3.70
N PHE A 81 1.99 12.94 3.00
CA PHE A 81 2.30 13.65 1.76
C PHE A 81 2.45 12.68 0.58
N ALA A 82 1.97 13.10 -0.59
CA ALA A 82 2.20 12.41 -1.85
C ALA A 82 2.39 13.43 -2.99
N ASN A 83 3.31 13.15 -3.92
CA ASN A 83 3.48 13.98 -5.11
C ASN A 83 2.35 13.75 -6.10
N TRP A 84 2.10 14.72 -6.97
CA TRP A 84 1.06 14.58 -8.01
C TRP A 84 1.30 13.39 -8.94
N ASN A 85 2.56 13.06 -9.22
CA ASN A 85 2.93 11.94 -10.10
C ASN A 85 2.77 10.56 -9.45
N ASP A 86 2.50 10.51 -8.13
CA ASP A 86 2.33 9.26 -7.38
C ASP A 86 0.85 8.80 -7.34
N PHE A 87 -0.05 9.53 -8.01
CA PHE A 87 -1.46 9.17 -8.15
C PHE A 87 -1.66 8.37 -9.44
N PHE A 88 -1.74 7.05 -9.32
CA PHE A 88 -1.92 6.17 -10.47
C PHE A 88 -3.40 5.86 -10.73
N PRO A 89 -3.84 5.77 -11.99
CA PRO A 89 -5.19 5.32 -12.32
C PRO A 89 -5.47 3.91 -11.79
N ASP A 90 -6.67 3.69 -11.28
CA ASP A 90 -7.11 2.44 -10.66
C ASP A 90 -8.44 1.97 -11.24
N ASN A 91 -8.61 0.66 -11.34
CA ASN A 91 -9.90 0.02 -11.59
C ASN A 91 -9.88 -1.43 -11.09
N ALA A 92 -11.06 -2.05 -11.05
CA ALA A 92 -11.21 -3.40 -10.52
C ALA A 92 -10.88 -4.52 -11.51
N ILE A 93 -10.74 -4.20 -12.80
CA ILE A 93 -10.68 -5.18 -13.90
C ILE A 93 -9.24 -5.48 -14.29
N GLU A 94 -8.41 -4.46 -14.44
CA GLU A 94 -7.04 -4.60 -14.88
C GLU A 94 -6.12 -5.18 -13.79
N LYS A 95 -5.09 -5.89 -14.24
CA LYS A 95 -4.01 -6.39 -13.39
C LYS A 95 -3.02 -5.27 -13.12
N LEU A 96 -3.31 -4.46 -12.11
CA LEU A 96 -2.57 -3.23 -11.80
C LEU A 96 -1.58 -3.38 -10.65
N TYR A 97 -1.64 -4.47 -9.89
CA TYR A 97 -0.95 -4.55 -8.60
C TYR A 97 0.04 -5.70 -8.53
N TYR A 98 1.23 -5.42 -8.01
CA TYR A 98 2.16 -6.44 -7.57
C TYR A 98 2.29 -6.45 -6.05
N ILE A 99 2.73 -7.58 -5.51
CA ILE A 99 2.89 -7.78 -4.06
C ILE A 99 4.37 -7.68 -3.72
N GLN A 100 4.65 -7.04 -2.60
CA GLN A 100 6.00 -6.88 -2.07
C GLN A 100 6.00 -7.31 -0.60
N ALA A 101 6.84 -8.28 -0.27
CA ALA A 101 7.07 -8.71 1.10
C ALA A 101 8.34 -8.04 1.67
N ASN A 102 8.27 -7.59 2.91
CA ASN A 102 9.42 -7.17 3.70
C ASN A 102 9.62 -8.20 4.82
N TYR A 103 10.58 -9.10 4.63
CA TYR A 103 10.86 -10.18 5.58
C TYR A 103 11.48 -9.65 6.88
N ASN A 104 12.24 -8.55 6.83
CA ASN A 104 12.84 -7.94 8.02
C ASN A 104 11.76 -7.34 8.94
N GLN A 105 10.72 -6.75 8.37
CA GLN A 105 9.60 -6.17 9.11
C GLN A 105 8.41 -7.14 9.28
N ASN A 106 8.55 -8.40 8.85
CA ASN A 106 7.47 -9.39 8.80
C ASN A 106 6.16 -8.85 8.18
N ALA A 107 6.29 -8.05 7.12
CA ALA A 107 5.20 -7.29 6.53
C ALA A 107 4.98 -7.64 5.05
N VAL A 108 3.75 -7.45 4.57
CA VAL A 108 3.41 -7.58 3.14
C VAL A 108 2.48 -6.44 2.73
N ASN A 109 2.84 -5.81 1.63
CA ASN A 109 2.09 -4.74 0.99
C ASN A 109 1.95 -5.00 -0.51
N TYR A 110 1.20 -4.15 -1.18
CA TYR A 110 1.08 -4.14 -2.63
C TYR A 110 1.37 -2.75 -3.16
N GLN A 111 1.81 -2.72 -4.40
CA GLN A 111 2.21 -1.53 -5.12
C GLN A 111 1.57 -1.56 -6.51
N HIS A 112 1.43 -0.39 -7.11
CA HIS A 112 0.88 -0.27 -8.46
C HIS A 112 1.97 -0.52 -9.52
N LYS A 113 1.61 -1.07 -10.69
CA LYS A 113 2.54 -1.38 -11.80
C LYS A 113 3.36 -0.19 -12.31
N ASN A 114 2.88 1.04 -12.06
CA ASN A 114 3.57 2.28 -12.44
C ASN A 114 4.48 2.82 -11.33
N ASN A 115 4.63 2.09 -10.21
CA ASN A 115 5.64 2.42 -9.21
C ASN A 115 7.03 2.39 -9.89
N PRO A 116 7.84 3.47 -9.80
CA PRO A 116 9.17 3.53 -10.39
C PRO A 116 10.10 2.37 -9.99
N ASP A 117 9.91 1.81 -8.80
CA ASP A 117 10.73 0.72 -8.26
C ASP A 117 10.30 -0.67 -8.75
N TYR A 118 9.31 -0.76 -9.65
CA TYR A 118 8.80 -2.04 -10.14
C TYR A 118 9.75 -2.68 -11.15
N ASP A 119 10.43 -3.75 -10.72
CA ASP A 119 11.40 -4.53 -11.51
C ASP A 119 10.77 -5.52 -12.51
N LYS A 120 9.44 -5.54 -12.62
CA LYS A 120 8.65 -6.44 -13.51
C LYS A 120 8.77 -7.93 -13.19
N LYS A 121 9.32 -8.33 -12.05
CA LYS A 121 9.39 -9.75 -11.66
C LYS A 121 8.13 -10.24 -10.99
N ALA A 122 7.60 -9.46 -10.03
CA ALA A 122 6.39 -9.84 -9.30
C ALA A 122 5.17 -9.82 -10.24
N ILE A 123 4.31 -10.84 -10.18
CA ILE A 123 3.17 -10.94 -11.08
C ILE A 123 2.12 -9.88 -10.77
N LEU A 124 1.66 -9.19 -11.81
CA LEU A 124 0.54 -8.26 -11.74
C LEU A 124 -0.78 -8.99 -11.58
N ARG A 125 -1.64 -8.47 -10.71
CA ARG A 125 -2.92 -9.05 -10.32
C ARG A 125 -3.98 -7.96 -10.21
N THR A 126 -5.24 -8.35 -10.32
CA THR A 126 -6.37 -7.44 -10.04
C THR A 126 -6.39 -7.07 -8.57
N SER A 127 -7.17 -6.05 -8.19
CA SER A 127 -7.30 -5.69 -6.77
C SER A 127 -7.87 -6.84 -5.93
N PHE A 128 -8.77 -7.64 -6.51
CA PHE A 128 -9.39 -8.78 -5.82
C PHE A 128 -8.38 -9.92 -5.58
N GLU A 129 -7.67 -10.33 -6.63
CA GLU A 129 -6.64 -11.37 -6.55
C GLU A 129 -5.51 -10.98 -5.59
N THR A 130 -5.11 -9.71 -5.63
CA THR A 130 -4.08 -9.14 -4.74
C THR A 130 -4.50 -9.24 -3.27
N ALA A 131 -5.74 -8.87 -2.95
CA ALA A 131 -6.26 -8.95 -1.59
C ALA A 131 -6.28 -10.40 -1.07
N LYS A 132 -6.71 -11.36 -1.90
CA LYS A 132 -6.69 -12.79 -1.56
C LYS A 132 -5.27 -13.27 -1.24
N ARG A 133 -4.32 -12.90 -2.10
CA ARG A 133 -2.92 -13.32 -1.96
C ARG A 133 -2.23 -12.69 -0.75
N ILE A 134 -2.48 -11.41 -0.49
CA ILE A 134 -2.01 -10.73 0.74
C ILE A 134 -2.52 -11.44 1.99
N LYS A 135 -3.80 -11.83 2.04
CA LYS A 135 -4.36 -12.55 3.18
C LYS A 135 -3.61 -13.87 3.44
N GLN A 136 -3.33 -14.62 2.38
CA GLN A 136 -2.53 -15.86 2.48
C GLN A 136 -1.12 -15.58 3.01
N ILE A 137 -0.43 -14.58 2.47
CA ILE A 137 0.93 -14.22 2.89
C ILE A 137 0.95 -13.76 4.36
N ARG A 138 -0.01 -12.94 4.80
CA ARG A 138 -0.12 -12.54 6.21
C ARG A 138 -0.29 -13.73 7.15
N ASN A 139 -1.08 -14.72 6.75
CA ASN A 139 -1.22 -15.94 7.55
C ASN A 139 0.11 -16.72 7.64
N LEU A 140 0.88 -16.79 6.54
CA LEU A 140 2.20 -17.43 6.54
C LEU A 140 3.23 -16.69 7.41
N LEU A 141 3.18 -15.36 7.42
CA LEU A 141 4.05 -14.49 8.23
C LEU A 141 3.73 -14.56 9.73
N ASN A 142 2.45 -14.66 10.10
CA ASN A 142 2.01 -14.56 11.50
C ASN A 142 1.76 -15.90 12.20
N LEU A 143 1.55 -16.97 11.45
CA LEU A 143 1.27 -18.30 12.00
C LEU A 143 2.43 -19.25 11.72
N THR A 144 2.57 -20.27 12.55
CA THR A 144 3.54 -21.37 12.37
C THR A 144 2.87 -22.74 12.27
N SER A 145 1.57 -22.83 12.53
CA SER A 145 0.80 -24.09 12.49
C SER A 145 0.87 -24.80 11.13
N TRP A 146 0.93 -24.04 10.03
CA TRP A 146 1.04 -24.57 8.68
C TRP A 146 2.38 -25.27 8.42
N ALA A 147 3.44 -24.91 9.14
CA ALA A 147 4.79 -25.42 8.89
C ALA A 147 4.99 -26.83 9.43
N LYS A 148 4.16 -27.29 10.39
CA LYS A 148 4.26 -28.62 11.01
C LYS A 148 4.11 -29.80 10.04
N HIS A 149 3.66 -29.54 8.82
CA HIS A 149 3.45 -30.54 7.77
C HIS A 149 4.62 -30.62 6.78
N PHE A 150 5.72 -29.92 7.05
CA PHE A 150 6.91 -29.86 6.20
C PHE A 150 8.14 -30.28 6.98
N ASP A 151 9.06 -30.95 6.31
CA ASP A 151 10.43 -31.12 6.80
C ASP A 151 11.23 -29.87 6.44
N TYR A 152 11.71 -29.16 7.45
CA TYR A 152 12.53 -27.95 7.27
C TYR A 152 13.55 -27.81 8.39
N GLU A 153 14.73 -27.29 8.05
CA GLU A 153 15.76 -26.92 9.02
C GLU A 153 15.54 -25.49 9.54
N ASP A 154 15.16 -24.57 8.64
CA ASP A 154 14.92 -23.17 8.95
C ASP A 154 13.53 -22.71 8.47
N LEU A 155 12.70 -22.31 9.43
CA LEU A 155 11.34 -21.83 9.18
C LEU A 155 11.30 -20.55 8.35
N ALA A 156 12.27 -19.64 8.56
CA ALA A 156 12.34 -18.39 7.81
C ALA A 156 12.63 -18.66 6.33
N VAL A 157 13.53 -19.60 6.03
CA VAL A 157 13.85 -20.03 4.66
C VAL A 157 12.64 -20.68 3.99
N LEU A 158 11.97 -21.63 4.66
CA LEU A 158 10.76 -22.27 4.14
C LEU A 158 9.66 -21.24 3.85
N ARG A 159 9.42 -20.33 4.81
CA ARG A 159 8.41 -19.28 4.68
C ARG A 159 8.72 -18.36 3.49
N GLN A 160 9.97 -17.91 3.37
CA GLN A 160 10.40 -17.06 2.26
C GLN A 160 10.22 -17.77 0.92
N LYS A 161 10.55 -19.06 0.82
CA LYS A 161 10.35 -19.86 -0.40
C LYS A 161 8.87 -19.89 -0.82
N ILE A 162 7.95 -20.20 0.11
CA ILE A 162 6.51 -20.25 -0.17
C ILE A 162 5.98 -18.86 -0.57
N ILE A 163 6.35 -17.81 0.16
CA ILE A 163 5.88 -16.45 -0.12
C ILE A 163 6.41 -15.95 -1.47
N ASN A 164 7.67 -16.26 -1.82
CA ASN A 164 8.21 -15.92 -3.13
C ASN A 164 7.43 -16.60 -4.26
N GLU A 165 7.12 -17.90 -4.13
CA GLU A 165 6.28 -18.59 -5.12
C GLU A 165 4.88 -17.93 -5.25
N LEU A 166 4.28 -17.52 -4.13
CA LEU A 166 3.00 -16.79 -4.12
C LEU A 166 3.07 -15.43 -4.82
N ILE A 167 4.22 -14.75 -4.80
CA ILE A 167 4.42 -13.42 -5.39
C ILE A 167 4.75 -13.55 -6.88
N PHE A 168 5.71 -14.42 -7.22
CA PHE A 168 6.37 -14.49 -8.53
C PHE A 168 5.77 -15.55 -9.47
N THR A 169 4.83 -16.38 -9.02
CA THR A 169 4.15 -17.37 -9.87
C THR A 169 2.62 -17.26 -9.81
N ASN A 170 1.94 -17.93 -10.74
CA ASN A 170 0.48 -18.03 -10.72
C ASN A 170 -0.02 -19.22 -9.88
N LYS A 171 0.88 -20.03 -9.30
CA LYS A 171 0.53 -21.20 -8.50
C LYS A 171 -0.37 -20.80 -7.32
N THR A 172 -1.29 -21.68 -6.96
CA THR A 172 -2.07 -21.61 -5.74
C THR A 172 -1.22 -21.96 -4.52
N LEU A 173 -1.69 -21.62 -3.31
CA LEU A 173 -0.96 -22.00 -2.11
C LEU A 173 -0.92 -23.52 -1.93
N GLU A 174 -1.99 -24.20 -2.31
CA GLU A 174 -2.08 -25.66 -2.28
C GLU A 174 -1.07 -26.32 -3.22
N GLU A 175 -0.93 -25.82 -4.46
CA GLU A 175 0.05 -26.32 -5.42
C GLU A 175 1.48 -26.14 -4.90
N ILE A 176 1.83 -24.94 -4.40
CA ILE A 176 3.16 -24.66 -3.85
C ILE A 176 3.47 -25.61 -2.68
N LYS A 177 2.50 -25.82 -1.78
CA LYS A 177 2.66 -26.70 -0.63
C LYS A 177 2.82 -28.18 -1.00
N ARG A 178 2.29 -28.63 -2.14
CA ARG A 178 2.40 -30.02 -2.60
C ARG A 178 3.74 -30.31 -3.27
N GLU A 179 4.38 -29.28 -3.82
CA GLU A 179 5.68 -29.37 -4.50
C GLU A 179 6.88 -29.26 -3.53
N LEU A 180 6.62 -29.02 -2.25
CA LEU A 180 7.59 -28.92 -1.17
C LEU A 180 7.54 -30.17 -0.30
#